data_AF-A0AB39M094-F1
#
_entry.id   AF-A0AB39M094-F1
#
_cell.length_a   1.000
_cell.length_b   1.000
_cell.length_c   1.000
_cell.angle_alpha   90.00
_cell.angle_beta   90.00
_cell.angle_gamma   90.00
#
_symmetry.space_group_name_H-M   'P 1'
#
loop_
_entity.id
_entity.type
_entity.pdbx_description
1 polymer ?
#
loop_
_entity_poly.entity_id
_entity_poly.type
_entity_poly.pdbx_seq_one_letter_code
_entity_poly.pdbx_strand_id
1 'polypeptide(L)' 'MPALNVEFTDAEMARLRERAALTGRSLKQHVHDVTVEEADRLAFVEGAVEEAARVLPGIVARFPEGQR' A
#
# COMPACT_ATOMS: atom_id res chain seq x y z
N MET A 1 5.94 -23.10 7.84
CA MET A 1 5.67 -21.65 7.72
C MET A 1 5.57 -21.09 9.12
N PRO A 2 6.21 -19.95 9.42
CA PRO A 2 5.93 -19.22 10.65
C PRO A 2 4.45 -18.84 10.69
N ALA A 3 3.87 -18.86 11.89
CA ALA A 3 2.48 -18.46 12.13
C ALA A 3 2.46 -17.10 12.83
N LEU A 4 1.59 -16.21 12.34
CA LEU A 4 1.29 -14.92 12.96
C LEU A 4 -0.14 -14.99 13.49
N ASN A 5 -0.33 -14.75 14.78
CA ASN A 5 -1.65 -14.66 15.40
C ASN A 5 -2.03 -13.19 15.53
N VAL A 6 -3.17 -12.81 14.97
CA VAL A 6 -3.70 -11.46 15.01
C VAL A 6 -5.15 -11.54 15.47
N GLU A 7 -5.47 -10.77 16.51
CA GLU A 7 -6.83 -10.66 17.02
C GLU A 7 -7.56 -9.57 16.24
N PHE A 8 -8.82 -9.83 15.90
CA PHE A 8 -9.69 -8.88 15.23
C PHE A 8 -10.95 -8.70 16.07
N THR A 9 -11.46 -7.47 16.09
CA THR A 9 -12.81 -7.23 16.58
C THR A 9 -13.84 -7.85 15.66
N ASP A 10 -15.05 -8.10 16.17
CA ASP A 10 -16.16 -8.63 15.36
C ASP A 10 -16.47 -7.74 14.15
N ALA A 11 -16.38 -6.42 14.32
CA ALA A 11 -16.61 -5.44 13.27
C ALA A 11 -15.54 -5.52 12.16
N GLU A 12 -14.27 -5.70 12.51
CA GLU A 12 -13.19 -5.88 11.53
C GLU A 12 -13.34 -7.21 10.79
N MET A 13 -13.69 -8.29 11.51
CA MET A 13 -13.94 -9.59 10.90
C MET A 13 -15.10 -9.56 9.90
N ALA A 14 -16.18 -8.82 10.20
CA ALA A 14 -17.29 -8.63 9.27
C ALA A 14 -16.83 -7.95 7.97
N ARG A 15 -16.06 -6.86 8.07
CA ARG A 15 -15.52 -6.13 6.91
C ARG A 15 -14.56 -6.99 6.08
N LEU A 16 -13.68 -7.75 6.73
CA LEU A 16 -12.72 -8.63 6.03
C LEU A 16 -13.44 -9.76 5.28
N ARG A 17 -14.48 -10.34 5.88
CA ARG A 17 -15.29 -11.38 5.22
C ARG A 17 -16.05 -10.83 4.02
N GLU A 18 -16.65 -9.65 4.14
CA GLU A 18 -17.34 -8.98 3.04
C GLU A 18 -16.39 -8.74 1.86
N ARG A 19 -15.19 -8.18 2.12
CA ARG A 19 -14.18 -7.94 1.08
C ARG A 19 -13.63 -9.22 0.44
N ALA A 20 -13.40 -10.25 1.25
CA ALA A 20 -12.99 -11.56 0.75
C ALA A 20 -14.05 -12.15 -0.20
N ALA A 21 -15.34 -12.03 0.15
CA ALA A 21 -16.45 -12.48 -0.69
C ALA A 21 -16.54 -11.71 -2.01
N LEU A 22 -16.38 -10.39 -2.00
CA LEU A 22 -16.37 -9.55 -3.20
C LEU A 22 -15.25 -9.91 -4.19
N THR A 23 -14.12 -10.37 -3.67
CA THR A 23 -12.96 -10.78 -4.47
C THR A 23 -12.95 -12.27 -4.82
N GLY A 24 -13.93 -13.04 -4.34
CA GLY A 24 -14.01 -14.49 -4.52
C GLY A 24 -12.87 -15.27 -3.86
N ARG A 25 -12.21 -14.68 -2.85
CA ARG A 25 -11.03 -15.25 -2.18
C ARG A 25 -11.39 -15.78 -0.80
N SER A 26 -10.60 -16.73 -0.30
CA SER A 26 -10.70 -17.13 1.11
C SER A 26 -10.27 -15.97 2.02
N LEU A 27 -10.83 -15.90 3.23
CA LEU A 27 -10.47 -14.87 4.20
C LEU A 27 -8.96 -14.86 4.51
N LYS A 28 -8.36 -16.05 4.66
CA LYS A 28 -6.93 -16.21 4.90
C LYS A 28 -6.10 -15.64 3.74
N GLN A 29 -6.49 -15.96 2.51
CA GLN A 29 -5.82 -15.46 1.31
C GLN A 29 -5.98 -13.94 1.20
N HIS A 30 -7.18 -13.41 1.44
CA HIS A 30 -7.42 -11.97 1.41
C HIS A 30 -6.55 -11.21 2.41
N VAL A 31 -6.47 -11.68 3.66
CA VAL A 31 -5.62 -11.04 4.70
C VAL A 31 -4.14 -11.12 4.33
N HIS A 32 -3.69 -12.26 3.81
CA HIS A 32 -2.32 -12.42 3.33
C HIS A 32 -2.01 -11.42 2.22
N ASP A 33 -2.83 -11.40 1.16
CA ASP A 33 -2.58 -10.59 -0.03
C ASP A 33 -2.58 -9.10 0.32
N VAL A 34 -3.55 -8.63 1.12
CA VAL A 34 -3.59 -7.24 1.58
C VAL A 34 -2.33 -6.86 2.34
N THR A 35 -1.81 -7.75 3.20
CA THR A 35 -0.60 -7.46 3.99
C THR A 35 0.64 -7.35 3.09
N VAL A 36 0.75 -8.22 2.09
CA VAL A 36 1.86 -8.20 1.12
C VAL A 36 1.76 -6.96 0.22
N GLU A 37 0.58 -6.70 -0.35
CA GLU A 37 0.31 -5.54 -1.21
C GLU A 37 0.59 -4.21 -0.47
N GLU A 38 0.26 -4.12 0.82
CA GLU A 38 0.57 -2.95 1.64
C GLU A 38 2.08 -2.73 1.80
N ALA A 39 2.84 -3.80 2.07
CA ALA A 39 4.29 -3.73 2.19
C ALA A 39 4.93 -3.27 0.87
N ASP A 40 4.48 -3.82 -0.26
CA ASP A 40 4.95 -3.42 -1.60
C ASP A 40 4.59 -1.96 -1.89
N ARG A 41 3.39 -1.50 -1.51
CA ARG A 41 2.96 -0.11 -1.69
C ARG A 41 3.87 0.85 -0.90
N LEU A 42 4.21 0.51 0.35
CA LEU A 42 5.10 1.33 1.16
C LEU A 42 6.49 1.44 0.53
N ALA A 43 7.07 0.32 0.09
CA ALA A 43 8.36 0.31 -0.60
C ALA A 43 8.32 1.15 -1.90
N PHE A 44 7.23 1.06 -2.67
CA PHE A 44 7.04 1.89 -3.86
C PHE A 44 6.98 3.38 -3.51
N VAL A 45 6.20 3.78 -2.49
CA VAL A 45 6.06 5.17 -2.07
C VAL A 45 7.39 5.73 -1.58
N GLU A 46 8.15 4.96 -0.80
CA GLU A 46 9.49 5.35 -0.34
C GLU A 46 10.41 5.63 -1.53
N GLY A 47 10.53 4.70 -2.47
CA GLY A 47 11.34 4.90 -3.68
C GLY A 47 10.86 6.08 -4.54
N ALA A 48 9.55 6.29 -4.64
CA ALA A 48 9.00 7.43 -5.38
C ALA A 48 9.33 8.78 -4.72
N VAL A 49 9.32 8.86 -3.38
CA VAL A 49 9.73 10.06 -2.65
C VAL A 49 11.22 10.33 -2.83
N GLU A 50 12.07 9.31 -2.76
CA GLU A 50 13.51 9.43 -2.99
C GLU A 50 13.82 9.92 -4.41
N GLU A 51 13.15 9.33 -5.40
CA GLU A 51 13.32 9.72 -6.80
C GLU A 51 12.83 11.15 -7.05
N ALA A 52 11.69 11.53 -6.46
CA ALA A 52 11.21 12.90 -6.53
C ALA A 52 12.22 13.87 -5.91
N ALA A 53 12.79 13.56 -4.74
CA ALA A 53 13.80 14.38 -4.10
C ALA A 53 15.06 14.55 -4.97
N ARG A 54 15.43 13.52 -5.75
CA ARG A 54 16.57 13.56 -6.67
C ARG A 54 16.32 14.42 -7.91
N VAL A 55 15.12 14.34 -8.50
CA VAL A 55 14.83 14.94 -9.80
C VAL A 55 14.23 16.35 -9.69
N LEU A 56 13.38 16.60 -8.69
CA LEU A 56 12.66 17.87 -8.54
C LEU A 56 13.57 19.11 -8.51
N PRO A 57 14.74 19.12 -7.83
CA PRO A 57 15.61 20.30 -7.84
C PRO A 57 16.06 20.69 -9.25
N GLY A 58 16.36 19.72 -10.11
CA GLY A 58 16.75 19.96 -11.50
C GLY A 58 15.60 20.50 -12.34
N ILE A 59 14.39 20.00 -12.11
CA ILE A 59 13.17 20.51 -12.77
C ILE A 59 12.90 21.96 -12.34
N VAL A 60 12.94 22.25 -11.04
CA VAL A 60 12.71 23.60 -10.50
C VAL A 60 13.74 24.60 -11.02
N ALA A 61 15.01 24.20 -11.13
CA ALA A 61 16.04 25.05 -11.71
C ALA A 61 15.82 25.32 -13.22
N ARG A 62 15.29 24.35 -13.96
CA ARG A 62 15.05 24.44 -15.40
C ARG A 62 13.76 25.19 -15.74
N PHE A 63 12.74 25.07 -14.88
CA PHE A 63 11.40 25.63 -15.04
C PHE A 63 10.95 26.30 -13.72
N PRO A 64 11.33 27.58 -13.52
CA PRO A 64 10.90 28.35 -12.35
C PRO A 64 9.38 28.57 -12.34
N GLU A 65 8.82 28.90 -11.18
CA GLU A 65 7.38 29.13 -11.01
C GLU A 65 6.79 30.07 -12.08
N GLY A 66 5.63 29.69 -12.63
CA GLY A 66 4.92 30.46 -13.66
C GLY A 66 5.23 30.07 -15.11
N GLN A 67 6.15 29.12 -15.36
CA GLN A 67 6.46 28.58 -16.70
C GLN A 67 5.94 27.15 -16.90
N ARG A 68 4.75 26.84 -16.38
CA ARG A 68 4.06 25.56 -16.63
C ARG A 68 3.35 25.59 -17.98
#